data_AF-H3BDB3-F1
#
_entry.id   AF-H3BDB3-F1
#
_cell.length_a   1.000
_cell.length_b   1.000
_cell.length_c   1.000
_cell.angle_alpha   90.00
_cell.angle_beta   90.00
_cell.angle_gamma   90.00
#
_symmetry.space_group_name_H-M   'P 1'
#
loop_
_entity.id
_entity.type
_entity.pdbx_description
1 polymer ?
#
loop_
_entity_poly.entity_id
_entity_poly.type
_entity_poly.pdbx_seq_one_letter_code
_entity_poly.pdbx_strand_id
1 'polypeptide(L)'
;RISLAKSKLPYDLGGLGVPDFKLYFWASQLRAVLQWTSSGETQDWVFMELSELPCNLWDLILFPVTSVKLLPDIVNNFTSLSLAIWYKVHEFTKSLVKVSPYTPIWRNVRLAPCLLDLGFGQWHSQGIRNVGYLLDKGNFMSWIQILQKFALPRTLFFRYLQIRHILLSTGKQGLISMFPSPLELRVVGIGQMEKFVTQTSQLIILDLNECKTFKLRLLSEITLDTWKDICFLLKNVTLASKYKLNHFKTIHRLCYTPTRLHHMDPASSPMCWRCKDSNGTLFHIFWECLRIWHFWSEVSVFVQKVVGWPLPESPVLFLLLDVSDLDTLPKGRLKFLQTALLVAKNVLTHHWHDESSPTWLEWLNELIACMNLEKIHYMVNLNSQTFVQTWQAFQDVLVSET
;
A
#
# COMPACT_ATOMS: atom_id res chain seq x y z
N ARG A 1 -22.88 8.52 -5.55
CA ARG A 1 -22.09 8.72 -6.79
C ARG A 1 -20.68 8.24 -6.55
N ILE A 2 -20.21 7.23 -7.30
CA ILE A 2 -18.86 6.66 -7.15
C ILE A 2 -17.85 7.66 -7.72
N SER A 3 -17.06 8.31 -6.86
CA SER A 3 -15.96 9.15 -7.31
C SER A 3 -14.75 8.27 -7.63
N LEU A 4 -14.76 7.64 -8.80
CA LEU A 4 -13.69 6.74 -9.26
C LEU A 4 -12.30 7.37 -9.12
N ALA A 5 -12.18 8.69 -9.33
CA ALA A 5 -10.95 9.46 -9.15
C ALA A 5 -10.28 9.34 -7.76
N LYS A 6 -11.03 9.03 -6.70
CA LYS A 6 -10.57 9.16 -5.31
C LYS A 6 -10.35 7.85 -4.57
N SER A 7 -10.79 6.71 -5.12
CA SER A 7 -10.59 5.38 -4.51
C SER A 7 -9.52 4.57 -5.25
N LYS A 8 -8.42 5.24 -5.59
CA LYS A 8 -7.33 4.68 -6.40
C LYS A 8 -6.05 4.70 -5.60
N LEU A 9 -5.18 3.71 -5.78
CA LEU A 9 -3.77 3.86 -5.43
C LEU A 9 -3.18 4.89 -6.41
N PRO A 10 -2.78 6.09 -5.93
CA PRO A 10 -2.29 7.12 -6.81
C PRO A 10 -0.88 6.77 -7.33
N TYR A 11 -0.48 7.42 -8.41
CA TYR A 11 0.76 7.07 -9.13
C TYR A 11 2.00 7.23 -8.26
N ASP A 12 2.07 8.29 -7.47
CA ASP A 12 3.12 8.57 -6.48
C ASP A 12 3.30 7.44 -5.44
N LEU A 13 2.26 6.64 -5.18
CA LEU A 13 2.36 5.49 -4.28
C LEU A 13 2.57 4.16 -5.04
N GLY A 14 2.99 4.21 -6.30
CA GLY A 14 3.22 3.02 -7.14
C GLY A 14 1.95 2.40 -7.71
N GLY A 15 0.84 3.15 -7.75
CA GLY A 15 -0.41 2.70 -8.36
C GLY A 15 -0.54 3.08 -9.83
N LEU A 16 -1.51 2.47 -10.52
CA LEU A 16 -1.87 2.84 -11.89
C LEU A 16 -2.95 3.92 -11.94
N GLY A 17 -3.32 4.53 -10.80
CA GLY A 17 -4.45 5.45 -10.77
C GLY A 17 -5.73 4.79 -11.27
N VAL A 18 -5.95 3.52 -10.91
CA VAL A 18 -7.18 2.73 -11.16
C VAL A 18 -7.87 2.46 -9.82
N PRO A 19 -9.22 2.50 -9.76
CA PRO A 19 -9.93 2.21 -8.53
C PRO A 19 -9.70 0.78 -8.05
N ASP A 20 -9.42 0.60 -6.77
CA ASP A 20 -9.42 -0.74 -6.16
C ASP A 20 -10.86 -1.09 -5.77
N PHE A 21 -11.54 -1.86 -6.62
CA PHE A 21 -12.92 -2.28 -6.39
C PHE A 21 -13.09 -3.13 -5.14
N LYS A 22 -12.06 -3.88 -4.74
CA LYS A 22 -12.10 -4.71 -3.53
C LYS A 22 -12.08 -3.81 -2.29
N LEU A 23 -11.19 -2.83 -2.24
CA LEU A 23 -11.12 -1.87 -1.12
C LEU A 23 -12.34 -0.95 -1.09
N TYR A 24 -12.86 -0.56 -2.26
CA TYR A 24 -14.11 0.18 -2.35
C TYR A 24 -15.29 -0.63 -1.80
N PHE A 25 -15.40 -1.91 -2.20
CA PHE A 25 -16.41 -2.82 -1.70
C PHE A 25 -16.29 -2.97 -0.18
N TRP A 26 -15.09 -3.23 0.35
CA TRP A 26 -14.88 -3.30 1.79
C TRP A 26 -15.29 -2.03 2.51
N ALA A 27 -14.82 -0.86 2.06
CA ALA A 27 -15.19 0.44 2.64
C ALA A 27 -16.70 0.72 2.56
N SER A 28 -17.39 0.19 1.54
CA SER A 28 -18.85 0.32 1.43
C SER A 28 -19.58 -0.50 2.48
N GLN A 29 -19.10 -1.70 2.81
CA GLN A 29 -19.69 -2.59 3.82
C GLN A 29 -19.38 -2.09 5.23
N LEU A 30 -18.20 -1.50 5.43
CA LEU A 30 -17.82 -0.83 6.69
C LEU A 30 -18.70 0.38 7.05
N ARG A 31 -19.49 0.89 6.10
CA ARG A 31 -20.48 1.94 6.38
C ARG A 31 -21.58 1.43 7.32
N ALA A 32 -21.99 0.16 7.19
CA ALA A 32 -22.94 -0.44 8.11
C ALA A 32 -22.36 -0.48 9.53
N VAL A 33 -21.08 -0.85 9.65
CA VAL A 33 -20.34 -0.87 10.92
C VAL A 33 -20.27 0.53 11.57
N LEU A 34 -20.06 1.57 10.77
CA LEU A 34 -20.13 2.96 11.25
C LEU A 34 -21.53 3.28 11.79
N GLN A 35 -22.59 2.87 11.11
CA GLN A 35 -23.97 3.17 11.54
C GLN A 35 -24.36 2.38 12.79
N TRP A 36 -23.85 1.16 12.96
CA TRP A 36 -23.97 0.41 14.22
C TRP A 36 -23.25 1.11 15.38
N THR A 37 -22.20 1.89 15.08
CA THR A 37 -21.37 2.57 16.07
C THR A 37 -21.70 4.06 16.27
N SER A 38 -22.64 4.61 15.50
CA SER A 38 -23.04 6.01 15.65
C SER A 38 -23.95 6.19 16.86
N SER A 39 -23.64 7.18 17.70
CA SER A 39 -24.42 7.54 18.91
C SER A 39 -25.60 8.49 18.64
N GLY A 40 -25.88 8.76 17.35
CA GLY A 40 -26.99 9.63 16.90
C GLY A 40 -28.30 8.86 16.69
N GLU A 41 -29.22 9.45 15.91
CA GLU A 41 -30.47 8.80 15.51
C GLU A 41 -30.17 7.47 14.78
N THR A 42 -30.50 6.37 15.45
CA THR A 42 -30.36 5.03 14.90
C THR A 42 -31.37 4.86 13.78
N GLN A 43 -30.89 4.51 12.58
CA GLN A 43 -31.76 4.21 11.47
C GLN A 43 -32.58 2.94 11.76
N ASP A 44 -33.83 2.88 11.28
CA ASP A 44 -34.75 1.78 11.59
C ASP A 44 -34.19 0.39 11.26
N TRP A 45 -33.42 0.27 10.18
CA TRP A 45 -32.79 -0.99 9.81
C TRP A 45 -31.70 -1.45 10.79
N VAL A 46 -31.00 -0.52 11.45
CA VAL A 46 -30.03 -0.86 12.50
C VAL A 46 -30.75 -1.44 13.71
N PHE A 47 -31.91 -0.88 14.06
CA PHE A 47 -32.73 -1.40 15.15
C PHE A 47 -33.23 -2.82 14.84
N MET A 48 -33.70 -3.06 13.61
CA MET A 48 -34.10 -4.40 13.17
C MET A 48 -32.95 -5.41 13.30
N GLU A 49 -31.75 -5.08 12.80
CA GLU A 49 -30.59 -5.97 12.91
C GLU A 49 -30.15 -6.22 14.37
N LEU A 50 -30.18 -5.20 15.22
CA LEU A 50 -29.85 -5.34 16.64
C LEU A 50 -30.86 -6.22 17.38
N SER A 51 -32.13 -6.21 16.97
CA SER A 51 -33.18 -7.03 17.59
C SER A 51 -33.05 -8.53 17.30
N GLU A 52 -32.39 -8.89 16.19
CA GLU A 52 -32.16 -10.29 15.79
C GLU A 52 -30.95 -10.92 16.48
N LEU A 53 -30.16 -10.14 17.23
CA LEU A 53 -28.89 -10.58 17.80
C LEU A 53 -28.99 -10.81 19.31
N PRO A 54 -28.29 -11.84 19.83
CA PRO A 54 -28.25 -12.10 21.27
C PRO A 54 -27.35 -11.12 22.05
N CYS A 55 -26.59 -10.26 21.35
CA CYS A 55 -25.58 -9.38 21.94
C CYS A 55 -25.46 -8.07 21.16
N ASN A 56 -24.88 -7.04 21.80
CA ASN A 56 -24.60 -5.77 21.14
C ASN A 56 -23.51 -5.97 20.07
N LEU A 57 -23.72 -5.44 18.85
CA LEU A 57 -22.75 -5.52 17.75
C LEU A 57 -21.37 -4.96 18.11
N TRP A 58 -21.34 -3.96 19.00
CA TRP A 58 -20.14 -3.38 19.60
C TRP A 58 -19.20 -4.40 20.24
N ASP A 59 -19.76 -5.42 20.88
CA ASP A 59 -19.01 -6.46 21.59
C ASP A 59 -18.30 -7.41 20.62
N LEU A 60 -18.82 -7.52 19.40
CA LEU A 60 -18.24 -8.34 18.34
C LEU A 60 -17.10 -7.58 17.65
N ILE A 61 -17.34 -6.32 17.28
CA ILE A 61 -16.42 -5.51 16.46
C ILE A 61 -15.12 -5.18 17.20
N LEU A 62 -15.20 -4.84 18.49
CA LEU A 62 -14.09 -4.23 19.23
C LEU A 62 -13.29 -5.21 20.11
N PHE A 63 -13.64 -6.50 20.06
CA PHE A 63 -12.89 -7.56 20.73
C PHE A 63 -12.07 -8.34 19.71
N PRO A 64 -10.80 -8.70 20.00
CA PRO A 64 -9.94 -9.41 19.05
C PRO A 64 -10.48 -10.83 18.86
N VAL A 65 -11.25 -11.03 17.79
CA VAL A 65 -11.71 -12.36 17.39
C VAL A 65 -10.70 -12.90 16.39
N THR A 66 -9.94 -13.90 16.82
CA THR A 66 -8.93 -14.57 15.98
C THR A 66 -9.53 -15.47 14.90
N SER A 67 -10.86 -15.62 14.81
CA SER A 67 -11.49 -16.25 13.64
C SER A 67 -12.98 -15.95 13.50
N VAL A 68 -13.42 -15.66 12.27
CA VAL A 68 -14.85 -15.51 11.86
C VAL A 68 -15.70 -16.72 12.27
N LYS A 69 -15.08 -17.89 12.50
CA LYS A 69 -15.73 -19.15 12.88
C LYS A 69 -16.32 -19.18 14.30
N LEU A 70 -16.07 -18.15 15.13
CA LEU A 70 -16.58 -18.03 16.50
C LEU A 70 -17.71 -16.98 16.64
N LEU A 71 -18.19 -16.44 15.53
CA LEU A 71 -19.42 -15.66 15.54
C LEU A 71 -20.59 -16.62 15.86
N PRO A 72 -21.55 -16.22 16.72
CA PRO A 72 -22.78 -16.99 16.91
C PRO A 72 -23.48 -17.22 15.57
N ASP A 73 -24.45 -18.15 15.49
CA ASP A 73 -25.26 -18.39 14.29
C ASP A 73 -26.08 -17.14 13.94
N ILE A 74 -25.44 -16.18 13.29
CA ILE A 74 -26.05 -14.95 12.80
C ILE A 74 -26.83 -15.33 11.55
N VAL A 75 -28.16 -15.36 11.67
CA VAL A 75 -29.09 -15.67 10.57
C VAL A 75 -29.03 -14.60 9.47
N ASN A 76 -28.76 -13.35 9.86
CA ASN A 76 -28.72 -12.22 8.94
C ASN A 76 -27.43 -12.19 8.10
N ASN A 77 -27.56 -12.49 6.81
CA ASN A 77 -26.46 -12.51 5.85
C ASN A 77 -25.74 -11.15 5.73
N PHE A 78 -26.44 -10.03 5.89
CA PHE A 78 -25.84 -8.70 5.75
C PHE A 78 -24.94 -8.36 6.94
N THR A 79 -25.41 -8.64 8.16
CA THR A 79 -24.63 -8.48 9.39
C THR A 79 -23.41 -9.39 9.39
N SER A 80 -23.59 -10.66 8.99
CA SER A 80 -22.51 -11.64 8.87
C SER A 80 -21.43 -11.18 7.87
N LEU A 81 -21.83 -10.69 6.70
CA LEU A 81 -20.92 -10.16 5.68
C LEU A 81 -20.13 -8.93 6.19
N SER A 82 -20.82 -7.97 6.81
CA SER A 82 -20.21 -6.73 7.29
C SER A 82 -19.19 -7.00 8.42
N LEU A 83 -19.50 -7.91 9.34
CA LEU A 83 -18.57 -8.37 10.37
C LEU A 83 -17.39 -9.14 9.78
N ALA A 84 -17.63 -10.05 8.83
CA ALA A 84 -16.55 -10.77 8.17
C ALA A 84 -15.60 -9.82 7.44
N ILE A 85 -16.12 -8.74 6.83
CA ILE A 85 -15.30 -7.72 6.17
C ILE A 85 -14.52 -6.89 7.19
N TRP A 86 -15.12 -6.51 8.32
CA TRP A 86 -14.40 -5.82 9.41
C TRP A 86 -13.14 -6.60 9.83
N TYR A 87 -13.28 -7.89 10.14
CA TYR A 87 -12.13 -8.71 10.51
C TYR A 87 -11.15 -8.92 9.35
N LYS A 88 -11.64 -9.14 8.13
CA LYS A 88 -10.76 -9.26 6.94
C LYS A 88 -9.93 -8.00 6.72
N VAL A 89 -10.48 -6.81 6.93
CA VAL A 89 -9.73 -5.55 6.78
C VAL A 89 -8.70 -5.43 7.89
N HIS A 90 -9.05 -5.74 9.14
CA HIS A 90 -8.08 -5.74 10.24
C HIS A 90 -6.96 -6.77 10.09
N GLU A 91 -7.26 -7.95 9.53
CA GLU A 91 -6.28 -8.99 9.22
C GLU A 91 -5.35 -8.49 8.11
N PHE A 92 -5.95 -7.87 7.09
CA PHE A 92 -5.24 -7.30 5.96
C PHE A 92 -4.33 -6.13 6.34
N THR A 93 -4.72 -5.29 7.32
CA THR A 93 -3.88 -4.21 7.88
C THR A 93 -3.01 -4.65 9.06
N LYS A 94 -3.07 -5.93 9.48
CA LYS A 94 -2.35 -6.49 10.63
C LYS A 94 -2.62 -5.77 11.96
N SER A 95 -3.82 -5.24 12.13
CA SER A 95 -4.23 -4.48 13.32
C SER A 95 -5.01 -5.31 14.36
N LEU A 96 -5.31 -6.58 14.06
CA LEU A 96 -6.24 -7.46 14.81
C LEU A 96 -5.68 -8.05 16.12
N VAL A 97 -4.57 -7.55 16.65
CA VAL A 97 -3.81 -8.25 17.71
C VAL A 97 -4.28 -7.90 19.13
N LYS A 98 -5.06 -6.83 19.31
CA LYS A 98 -5.34 -6.24 20.62
C LYS A 98 -6.80 -5.78 20.78
N VAL A 99 -7.31 -5.85 22.01
CA VAL A 99 -8.55 -5.21 22.50
C VAL A 99 -8.47 -3.71 22.27
N SER A 100 -9.50 -3.18 21.60
CA SER A 100 -9.59 -1.76 21.29
C SER A 100 -9.85 -0.94 22.55
N PRO A 101 -9.30 0.29 22.67
CA PRO A 101 -9.73 1.25 23.69
C PRO A 101 -11.22 1.57 23.64
N TYR A 102 -11.87 1.39 22.48
CA TYR A 102 -13.31 1.67 22.35
C TYR A 102 -14.21 0.55 22.90
N THR A 103 -13.66 -0.61 23.31
CA THR A 103 -14.47 -1.72 23.82
C THR A 103 -15.34 -1.27 25.00
N PRO A 104 -16.67 -1.46 24.93
CA PRO A 104 -17.57 -1.03 26.00
C PRO A 104 -17.37 -1.88 27.25
N ILE A 105 -17.44 -1.21 28.41
CA ILE A 105 -17.26 -1.85 29.72
C ILE A 105 -18.56 -2.42 30.26
N TRP A 106 -19.73 -1.86 29.92
CA TRP A 106 -21.02 -2.29 30.47
C TRP A 106 -21.87 -2.99 29.40
N ARG A 107 -22.60 -4.04 29.79
CA ARG A 107 -23.41 -4.89 28.90
C ARG A 107 -22.61 -5.53 27.76
N ASN A 108 -21.36 -5.89 28.04
CA ASN A 108 -20.49 -6.54 27.08
C ASN A 108 -20.50 -8.06 27.28
N VAL A 109 -21.00 -8.80 26.30
CA VAL A 109 -21.13 -10.28 26.38
C VAL A 109 -19.77 -10.99 26.46
N ARG A 110 -18.71 -10.38 25.91
CA ARG A 110 -17.35 -10.96 25.95
C ARG A 110 -16.62 -10.68 27.27
N LEU A 111 -17.10 -9.71 28.06
CA LEU A 111 -16.64 -9.47 29.42
C LEU A 111 -17.68 -10.03 30.40
N ALA A 112 -17.62 -11.34 30.69
CA ALA A 112 -18.68 -12.03 31.46
C ALA A 112 -19.15 -11.31 32.76
N PRO A 113 -18.28 -10.68 33.59
CA PRO A 113 -18.73 -9.91 34.77
C PRO A 113 -19.53 -8.65 34.43
N CYS A 114 -19.35 -8.10 33.24
CA CYS A 114 -19.90 -6.83 32.79
C CYS A 114 -21.32 -6.91 32.21
N LEU A 115 -21.83 -8.12 31.99
CA LEU A 115 -23.11 -8.33 31.30
C LEU A 115 -24.32 -8.00 32.19
N LEU A 116 -24.25 -8.33 33.48
CA LEU A 116 -25.39 -8.24 34.41
C LEU A 116 -25.12 -7.45 35.70
N ASP A 117 -23.87 -7.03 35.97
CA ASP A 117 -23.54 -6.32 37.23
C ASP A 117 -23.95 -4.83 37.16
N LEU A 118 -24.84 -4.45 38.08
CA LEU A 118 -25.27 -3.06 38.30
C LEU A 118 -24.10 -2.13 38.65
N GLY A 119 -23.01 -2.66 39.21
CA GLY A 119 -21.78 -1.93 39.50
C GLY A 119 -21.12 -1.36 38.24
N PHE A 120 -21.12 -2.09 37.12
CA PHE A 120 -20.63 -1.55 35.84
C PHE A 120 -21.64 -0.57 35.21
N GLY A 121 -22.93 -0.71 35.54
CA GLY A 121 -23.94 0.31 35.23
C GLY A 121 -23.66 1.65 35.94
N GLN A 122 -23.22 1.59 37.20
CA GLN A 122 -22.78 2.77 37.94
C GLN A 122 -21.53 3.40 37.31
N TRP A 123 -20.56 2.59 36.87
CA TRP A 123 -19.39 3.08 36.13
C TRP A 123 -19.80 3.82 34.86
N HIS A 124 -20.74 3.25 34.09
CA HIS A 124 -21.28 3.88 32.90
C HIS A 124 -21.97 5.22 33.20
N SER A 125 -22.78 5.28 34.27
CA SER A 125 -23.46 6.52 34.69
C SER A 125 -22.48 7.63 35.12
N GLN A 126 -21.31 7.26 35.64
CA GLN A 126 -20.24 8.18 36.05
C GLN A 126 -19.25 8.49 34.91
N GLY A 127 -19.59 8.12 33.66
CA GLY A 127 -18.83 8.47 32.46
C GLY A 127 -17.79 7.45 32.00
N ILE A 128 -17.60 6.33 32.71
CA ILE A 128 -16.70 5.25 32.29
C ILE A 128 -17.43 4.32 31.32
N ARG A 129 -17.35 4.66 30.03
CA ARG A 129 -18.09 3.94 28.98
C ARG A 129 -17.29 2.82 28.32
N ASN A 130 -15.99 3.02 28.13
CA ASN A 130 -15.10 2.12 27.40
C ASN A 130 -13.76 1.92 28.11
N VAL A 131 -13.01 0.89 27.68
CA VAL A 131 -11.70 0.52 28.25
C VAL A 131 -10.70 1.67 28.19
N GLY A 132 -10.75 2.53 27.17
CA GLY A 132 -9.88 3.68 27.02
C GLY A 132 -9.96 4.67 28.19
N TYR A 133 -11.13 4.82 28.83
CA TYR A 133 -11.27 5.66 30.03
C TYR A 133 -10.53 5.12 31.26
N LEU A 134 -10.09 3.87 31.25
CA LEU A 134 -9.28 3.24 32.30
C LEU A 134 -7.77 3.36 32.04
N LEU A 135 -7.37 3.95 30.90
CA LEU A 135 -5.98 4.13 30.52
C LEU A 135 -5.54 5.59 30.75
N ASP A 136 -4.31 5.76 31.22
CA ASP A 136 -3.60 7.03 31.23
C ASP A 136 -2.21 6.85 30.60
N LYS A 137 -1.92 7.64 29.56
CA LYS A 137 -0.67 7.54 28.76
C LYS A 137 -0.28 6.10 28.37
N GLY A 138 -1.26 5.28 28.04
CA GLY A 138 -1.06 3.87 27.63
C GLY A 138 -0.90 2.87 28.77
N ASN A 139 -0.92 3.31 30.03
CA ASN A 139 -0.88 2.43 31.19
C ASN A 139 -2.26 2.33 31.85
N PHE A 140 -2.58 1.15 32.38
CA PHE A 140 -3.82 0.95 33.13
C PHE A 140 -3.75 1.74 34.44
N MET A 141 -4.72 2.64 34.66
CA MET A 141 -4.75 3.49 35.85
C MET A 141 -4.90 2.65 37.12
N SER A 142 -4.25 3.10 38.20
CA SER A 142 -4.50 2.57 39.53
C SER A 142 -5.92 2.91 40.01
N TRP A 143 -6.43 2.12 40.96
CA TRP A 143 -7.73 2.38 41.57
C TRP A 143 -7.84 3.79 42.18
N ILE A 144 -6.75 4.29 42.78
CA ILE A 144 -6.70 5.62 43.40
C ILE A 144 -6.89 6.72 42.33
N GLN A 145 -6.25 6.57 41.17
CA GLN A 145 -6.39 7.52 40.05
C GLN A 145 -7.81 7.50 39.49
N ILE A 146 -8.43 6.32 39.36
CA ILE A 146 -9.82 6.19 38.90
C ILE A 146 -10.80 6.84 39.89
N LEU A 147 -10.59 6.65 41.20
CA LEU A 147 -11.40 7.29 42.24
C LEU A 147 -11.31 8.82 42.17
N GLN A 148 -10.11 9.36 41.99
CA GLN A 148 -9.89 10.80 41.86
C GLN A 148 -10.53 11.38 40.59
N LYS A 149 -10.53 10.61 39.49
CA LYS A 149 -11.00 11.07 38.18
C LYS A 149 -12.52 10.96 37.97
N PHE A 150 -13.15 9.92 38.51
CA PHE A 150 -14.56 9.60 38.23
C PHE A 150 -15.45 9.55 39.49
N ALA A 151 -14.92 9.91 40.67
CA ALA A 151 -15.66 9.97 41.93
C ALA A 151 -16.47 8.69 42.26
N LEU A 152 -15.93 7.52 41.92
CA LEU A 152 -16.61 6.24 42.13
C LEU A 152 -16.68 5.82 43.61
N PRO A 153 -17.71 5.06 44.02
CA PRO A 153 -17.75 4.44 45.35
C PRO A 153 -16.60 3.44 45.57
N ARG A 154 -15.98 3.46 46.75
CA ARG A 154 -14.90 2.52 47.13
C ARG A 154 -15.32 1.05 47.11
N THR A 155 -16.62 0.77 47.25
CA THR A 155 -17.23 -0.57 47.18
C THR A 155 -17.07 -1.26 45.82
N LEU A 156 -16.74 -0.50 44.77
CA LEU A 156 -16.55 -1.03 43.41
C LEU A 156 -15.12 -1.50 43.10
N PHE A 157 -14.22 -1.52 44.10
CA PHE A 157 -12.84 -1.96 43.92
C PHE A 157 -12.70 -3.37 43.35
N PHE A 158 -13.58 -4.29 43.75
CA PHE A 158 -13.56 -5.66 43.21
C PHE A 158 -13.83 -5.70 41.70
N ARG A 159 -14.69 -4.80 41.20
CA ARG A 159 -15.03 -4.70 39.77
C ARG A 159 -13.85 -4.18 38.95
N TYR A 160 -13.09 -3.26 39.53
CA TYR A 160 -11.80 -2.83 39.00
C TYR A 160 -10.82 -4.00 38.87
N LEU A 161 -10.72 -4.86 39.90
CA LEU A 161 -9.86 -6.05 39.83
C LEU A 161 -10.32 -7.05 38.77
N GLN A 162 -11.64 -7.24 38.61
CA GLN A 162 -12.21 -8.15 37.59
C GLN A 162 -11.85 -7.70 36.17
N ILE A 163 -12.09 -6.42 35.82
CA ILE A 163 -11.74 -5.89 34.49
C ILE A 163 -10.23 -5.90 34.27
N ARG A 164 -9.48 -5.46 35.27
CA ARG A 164 -8.01 -5.46 35.20
C ARG A 164 -7.48 -6.86 34.97
N HIS A 165 -8.04 -7.87 35.64
CA HIS A 165 -7.65 -9.26 35.42
C HIS A 165 -7.98 -9.69 34.00
N ILE A 166 -9.22 -9.51 33.51
CA ILE A 166 -9.62 -9.95 32.16
C ILE A 166 -8.77 -9.32 31.06
N LEU A 167 -8.41 -8.04 31.20
CA LEU A 167 -7.61 -7.34 30.19
C LEU A 167 -6.10 -7.65 30.27
N LEU A 168 -5.62 -8.21 31.39
CA LEU A 168 -4.19 -8.46 31.63
C LEU A 168 -3.81 -9.96 31.76
N SER A 169 -4.74 -10.87 32.06
CA SER A 169 -4.45 -12.27 32.39
C SER A 169 -4.35 -13.20 31.18
N THR A 170 -4.83 -12.78 30.01
CA THR A 170 -4.74 -13.53 28.76
C THR A 170 -3.44 -13.21 28.02
N GLY A 171 -2.33 -13.80 28.51
CA GLY A 171 -1.14 -14.22 27.76
C GLY A 171 -0.45 -13.24 26.78
N LYS A 172 0.71 -12.72 27.22
CA LYS A 172 1.78 -12.00 26.47
C LYS A 172 1.48 -10.53 26.15
N GLN A 173 2.22 -9.64 26.83
CA GLN A 173 2.34 -8.20 26.56
C GLN A 173 1.03 -7.49 26.16
N GLY A 174 0.18 -7.20 27.16
CA GLY A 174 -0.91 -6.23 27.08
C GLY A 174 -1.81 -6.38 25.86
N LEU A 175 -2.88 -7.16 26.01
CA LEU A 175 -3.94 -7.25 25.00
C LEU A 175 -4.61 -5.92 24.71
N ILE A 176 -4.42 -4.87 25.52
CA ILE A 176 -5.02 -3.58 25.24
C ILE A 176 -4.13 -2.82 24.25
N SER A 177 -4.72 -2.36 23.15
CA SER A 177 -4.01 -1.43 22.28
C SER A 177 -3.89 -0.08 22.96
N MET A 178 -2.71 0.53 22.96
CA MET A 178 -2.50 1.88 23.53
C MET A 178 -3.31 2.93 22.78
N PHE A 179 -3.49 2.73 21.47
CA PHE A 179 -4.25 3.61 20.59
C PHE A 179 -5.21 2.77 19.74
N PRO A 180 -6.40 3.30 19.41
CA PRO A 180 -7.27 2.64 18.44
C PRO A 180 -6.55 2.54 17.08
N SER A 181 -6.84 1.49 16.32
CA SER A 181 -6.32 1.42 14.95
C SER A 181 -6.84 2.59 14.10
N PRO A 182 -6.14 3.00 13.02
CA PRO A 182 -6.64 4.04 12.12
C PRO A 182 -8.05 3.75 11.59
N LEU A 183 -8.36 2.47 11.36
CA LEU A 183 -9.69 1.99 10.99
C LEU A 183 -10.72 2.19 12.10
N GLU A 184 -10.40 1.79 13.34
CA GLU A 184 -11.27 2.01 14.51
C GLU A 184 -11.51 3.49 14.77
N LEU A 185 -10.48 4.32 14.67
CA LEU A 185 -10.61 5.76 14.82
C LEU A 185 -11.53 6.33 13.74
N ARG A 186 -11.43 5.85 12.49
CA ARG A 186 -12.30 6.30 11.41
C ARG A 186 -13.76 5.86 11.58
N VAL A 187 -13.98 4.59 11.92
CA VAL A 187 -15.32 3.98 11.97
C VAL A 187 -16.03 4.31 13.27
N VAL A 188 -15.33 4.25 14.42
CA VAL A 188 -15.93 4.40 15.75
C VAL A 188 -15.68 5.78 16.34
N GLY A 189 -14.49 6.34 16.16
CA GLY A 189 -14.10 7.61 16.78
C GLY A 189 -14.67 8.86 16.08
N ILE A 190 -14.49 8.95 14.75
CA ILE A 190 -14.90 10.14 13.97
C ILE A 190 -16.40 10.12 13.64
N GLY A 191 -16.97 8.95 13.35
CA GLY A 191 -18.42 8.83 13.17
C GLY A 191 -19.00 9.50 11.91
N GLN A 192 -18.17 10.04 11.01
CA GLN A 192 -18.64 10.90 9.91
C GLN A 192 -18.93 10.13 8.62
N MET A 193 -20.17 10.26 8.14
CA MET A 193 -20.67 9.61 6.91
C MET A 193 -20.20 10.30 5.62
N GLU A 194 -19.91 11.60 5.67
CA GLU A 194 -19.47 12.33 4.48
C GLU A 194 -18.15 11.76 3.95
N LYS A 195 -18.12 11.45 2.65
CA LYS A 195 -16.95 10.87 1.95
C LYS A 195 -16.40 9.59 2.60
N PHE A 196 -17.18 8.90 3.44
CA PHE A 196 -16.72 7.74 4.22
C PHE A 196 -16.06 6.67 3.37
N VAL A 197 -16.75 6.17 2.33
CA VAL A 197 -16.21 5.08 1.49
C VAL A 197 -14.88 5.47 0.84
N THR A 198 -14.77 6.72 0.37
CA THR A 198 -13.55 7.23 -0.25
C THR A 198 -12.42 7.37 0.76
N GLN A 199 -12.67 8.00 1.90
CA GLN A 199 -11.64 8.22 2.92
C GLN A 199 -11.20 6.91 3.58
N THR A 200 -12.13 6.00 3.88
CA THR A 200 -11.82 4.68 4.44
C THR A 200 -11.03 3.81 3.45
N SER A 201 -11.37 3.83 2.16
CA SER A 201 -10.56 3.12 1.15
C SER A 201 -9.14 3.68 1.05
N GLN A 202 -8.97 5.01 1.12
CA GLN A 202 -7.64 5.65 1.15
C GLN A 202 -6.85 5.30 2.41
N LEU A 203 -7.48 5.28 3.59
CA LEU A 203 -6.83 4.89 4.85
C LEU A 203 -6.31 3.45 4.78
N ILE A 204 -7.12 2.51 4.28
CA ILE A 204 -6.68 1.10 4.13
C ILE A 204 -5.49 1.00 3.16
N ILE A 205 -5.45 1.84 2.11
CA ILE A 205 -4.32 1.91 1.18
C ILE A 205 -3.05 2.45 1.87
N LEU A 206 -3.18 3.49 2.70
CA LEU A 206 -2.05 4.11 3.39
C LEU A 206 -1.44 3.15 4.44
N ASP A 207 -2.28 2.49 5.25
CA ASP A 207 -1.84 1.49 6.23
C ASP A 207 -1.08 0.32 5.56
N LEU A 208 -1.51 -0.08 4.35
CA LEU A 208 -0.78 -1.06 3.55
C LEU A 208 0.57 -0.55 3.06
N ASN A 209 0.64 0.72 2.66
CA ASN A 209 1.85 1.31 2.12
C ASN A 209 2.91 1.43 3.21
N GLU A 210 2.59 1.84 4.44
CA GLU A 210 3.56 1.77 5.54
C GLU A 210 4.07 0.33 5.77
N CYS A 211 3.21 -0.68 5.61
CA CYS A 211 3.58 -2.09 5.75
C CYS A 211 4.35 -2.70 4.55
N LYS A 212 4.29 -2.11 3.35
CA LYS A 212 4.88 -2.67 2.10
C LYS A 212 5.97 -1.82 1.47
N THR A 213 6.00 -0.51 1.70
CA THR A 213 6.97 0.43 1.09
C THR A 213 8.41 0.07 1.44
N PHE A 214 8.66 -0.60 2.56
CA PHE A 214 10.02 -0.95 3.02
C PHE A 214 10.62 -2.25 2.47
N LYS A 215 10.03 -2.89 1.43
CA LYS A 215 10.62 -4.09 0.80
C LYS A 215 10.81 -4.01 -0.72
N LEU A 216 11.04 -2.81 -1.27
CA LEU A 216 11.50 -2.65 -2.65
C LEU A 216 12.98 -3.03 -2.78
N ARG A 217 13.30 -4.32 -2.68
CA ARG A 217 14.69 -4.85 -2.72
C ARG A 217 15.34 -4.84 -4.12
N LEU A 218 14.92 -3.98 -5.06
CA LEU A 218 15.50 -3.99 -6.42
C LEU A 218 16.93 -3.43 -6.38
N LEU A 219 17.11 -2.39 -5.58
CA LEU A 219 18.36 -1.84 -5.10
C LEU A 219 18.18 -1.62 -3.59
N SER A 220 19.19 -1.87 -2.77
CA SER A 220 19.12 -1.63 -1.33
C SER A 220 18.83 -0.13 -1.05
N GLU A 221 17.86 0.13 -0.16
CA GLU A 221 17.51 1.43 0.43
C GLU A 221 17.20 2.58 -0.55
N ILE A 222 16.03 2.52 -1.21
CA ILE A 222 15.41 3.66 -1.88
C ILE A 222 14.54 4.40 -0.86
N THR A 223 14.68 5.73 -0.75
CA THR A 223 13.83 6.56 0.12
C THR A 223 12.38 6.61 -0.39
N LEU A 224 11.43 6.96 0.49
CA LEU A 224 10.02 7.08 0.09
C LEU A 224 9.83 8.17 -0.98
N ASP A 225 10.59 9.26 -0.90
CA ASP A 225 10.42 10.39 -1.81
C ASP A 225 11.00 10.10 -3.19
N THR A 226 12.19 9.48 -3.26
CA THR A 226 12.73 8.99 -4.54
C THR A 226 11.81 7.96 -5.20
N TRP A 227 11.14 7.10 -4.43
CA TRP A 227 10.13 6.18 -4.96
C TRP A 227 8.93 6.92 -5.59
N LYS A 228 8.42 7.97 -4.94
CA LYS A 228 7.32 8.79 -5.49
C LYS A 228 7.73 9.43 -6.80
N ASP A 229 8.95 9.94 -6.87
CA ASP A 229 9.49 10.60 -8.07
C ASP A 229 9.62 9.61 -9.23
N ILE A 230 10.16 8.40 -8.98
CA ILE A 230 10.24 7.32 -9.97
C ILE A 230 8.85 6.96 -10.51
N CYS A 231 7.84 6.86 -9.63
CA CYS A 231 6.51 6.51 -10.08
C CYS A 231 5.81 7.66 -10.82
N PHE A 232 6.07 8.91 -10.43
CA PHE A 232 5.53 10.09 -11.11
C PHE A 232 6.15 10.28 -12.50
N LEU A 233 7.44 9.98 -12.64
CA LEU A 233 8.20 10.07 -13.88
C LEU A 233 7.52 9.32 -15.03
N LEU A 234 6.94 8.13 -14.78
CA LEU A 234 6.17 7.36 -15.77
C LEU A 234 5.03 8.14 -16.45
N LYS A 235 4.47 9.13 -15.77
CA LYS A 235 3.41 9.97 -16.36
C LYS A 235 3.93 10.77 -17.55
N ASN A 236 5.18 11.23 -17.48
CA ASN A 236 5.71 12.31 -18.32
C ASN A 236 6.86 11.89 -19.27
N VAL A 237 7.55 10.77 -19.03
CA VAL A 237 8.75 10.41 -19.84
C VAL A 237 8.41 10.19 -21.30
N THR A 238 7.45 9.31 -21.58
CA THR A 238 7.05 8.98 -22.95
C THR A 238 5.54 9.00 -23.12
N LEU A 239 5.10 8.99 -24.37
CA LEU A 239 3.68 8.89 -24.71
C LEU A 239 3.23 7.44 -24.83
N ALA A 240 4.12 6.52 -25.21
CA ALA A 240 3.76 5.15 -25.51
C ALA A 240 3.55 4.30 -24.25
N SER A 241 2.34 3.75 -24.11
CA SER A 241 1.94 2.93 -22.96
C SER A 241 2.78 1.65 -22.80
N LYS A 242 3.36 1.11 -23.89
CA LYS A 242 4.18 -0.11 -23.84
C LYS A 242 5.42 0.06 -22.96
N TYR A 243 6.10 1.19 -23.09
CA TYR A 243 7.29 1.51 -22.28
C TYR A 243 6.94 1.70 -20.81
N LYS A 244 5.84 2.42 -20.53
CA LYS A 244 5.34 2.64 -19.17
C LYS A 244 4.98 1.32 -18.49
N LEU A 245 4.28 0.43 -19.20
CA LEU A 245 3.87 -0.86 -18.69
C LEU A 245 5.07 -1.75 -18.35
N ASN A 246 6.08 -1.81 -19.22
CA ASN A 246 7.25 -2.64 -18.97
C ASN A 246 8.10 -2.09 -17.83
N HIS A 247 8.27 -0.77 -17.72
CA HIS A 247 8.90 -0.18 -16.54
C HIS A 247 8.14 -0.47 -15.25
N PHE A 248 6.80 -0.35 -15.25
CA PHE A 248 5.95 -0.73 -14.13
C PHE A 248 6.18 -2.21 -13.74
N LYS A 249 6.19 -3.13 -14.71
CA LYS A 249 6.47 -4.54 -14.44
C LYS A 249 7.82 -4.76 -13.78
N THR A 250 8.87 -4.05 -14.21
CA THR A 250 10.21 -4.17 -13.61
C THR A 250 10.21 -3.67 -12.16
N ILE A 251 9.77 -2.43 -11.90
CA ILE A 251 9.84 -1.82 -10.55
C ILE A 251 8.94 -2.55 -9.54
N HIS A 252 7.81 -3.11 -9.99
CA HIS A 252 6.89 -3.91 -9.18
C HIS A 252 7.24 -5.41 -9.16
N ARG A 253 8.36 -5.83 -9.76
CA ARG A 253 8.85 -7.22 -9.72
C ARG A 253 7.84 -8.22 -10.28
N LEU A 254 7.18 -7.87 -11.38
CA LEU A 254 6.19 -8.72 -12.04
C LEU A 254 6.83 -9.76 -12.98
N CYS A 255 8.12 -9.62 -13.30
CA CYS A 255 8.90 -10.62 -14.04
C CYS A 255 9.23 -11.85 -13.15
N TYR A 256 9.04 -13.06 -13.67
CA TYR A 256 9.26 -14.33 -12.96
C TYR A 256 10.69 -14.85 -13.09
N THR A 257 11.60 -14.38 -12.24
CA THR A 257 13.02 -14.74 -12.31
C THR A 257 13.29 -16.21 -11.97
N PRO A 258 14.41 -16.82 -12.43
CA PRO A 258 14.81 -18.19 -12.09
C PRO A 258 14.77 -18.48 -10.59
N THR A 259 15.29 -17.55 -9.78
CA THR A 259 15.23 -17.65 -8.32
C THR A 259 13.81 -17.70 -7.76
N ARG A 260 12.87 -16.97 -8.37
CA ARG A 260 11.46 -16.95 -7.98
C ARG A 260 10.74 -18.21 -8.46
N LEU A 261 11.06 -18.69 -9.65
CA LEU A 261 10.55 -19.94 -10.20
C LEU A 261 11.04 -21.14 -9.38
N HIS A 262 12.32 -21.18 -9.02
CA HIS A 262 12.89 -22.21 -8.14
C HIS A 262 12.21 -22.25 -6.77
N HIS A 263 11.84 -21.09 -6.22
CA HIS A 263 11.07 -21.03 -4.98
C HIS A 263 9.61 -21.54 -5.16
N MET A 264 9.04 -21.45 -6.36
CA MET A 264 7.70 -21.96 -6.65
C MET A 264 7.71 -23.46 -6.97
N ASP A 265 8.73 -23.90 -7.69
CA ASP A 265 8.99 -25.27 -8.09
C ASP A 265 10.48 -25.58 -7.92
N PRO A 266 10.87 -26.30 -6.84
CA PRO A 266 12.26 -26.65 -6.56
C PRO A 266 12.95 -27.48 -7.65
N ALA A 267 12.18 -28.08 -8.59
CA ALA A 267 12.75 -28.81 -9.72
C ALA A 267 13.38 -27.87 -10.78
N SER A 268 12.94 -26.60 -10.83
CA SER A 268 13.50 -25.61 -11.75
C SER A 268 14.86 -25.07 -11.27
N SER A 269 15.74 -24.68 -12.19
CA SER A 269 17.07 -24.15 -11.82
C SER A 269 17.00 -22.70 -11.33
N PRO A 270 17.68 -22.32 -10.24
CA PRO A 270 17.78 -20.93 -9.78
C PRO A 270 18.76 -20.09 -10.60
N MET A 271 19.50 -20.69 -11.54
CA MET A 271 20.56 -20.04 -12.30
C MET A 271 20.01 -19.08 -13.35
N CYS A 272 20.74 -18.00 -13.61
CA CYS A 272 20.40 -17.01 -14.62
C CYS A 272 20.20 -17.63 -15.99
N TRP A 273 19.18 -17.17 -16.74
CA TRP A 273 18.89 -17.65 -18.10
C TRP A 273 20.08 -17.56 -19.06
N ARG A 274 20.95 -16.56 -18.86
CA ARG A 274 22.02 -16.18 -19.81
C ARG A 274 23.39 -16.68 -19.40
N CYS A 275 23.89 -16.25 -18.23
CA CYS A 275 25.23 -16.65 -17.82
C CYS A 275 25.28 -18.10 -17.32
N LYS A 276 24.17 -18.63 -16.79
CA LYS A 276 24.12 -19.94 -16.13
C LYS A 276 25.10 -20.11 -14.95
N ASP A 277 25.80 -19.04 -14.54
CA ASP A 277 26.88 -19.05 -13.54
C ASP A 277 26.46 -18.53 -12.16
N SER A 278 25.44 -17.67 -12.11
CA SER A 278 24.96 -17.02 -10.88
C SER A 278 23.44 -17.08 -10.77
N ASN A 279 22.93 -16.93 -9.54
CA ASN A 279 21.50 -16.91 -9.27
C ASN A 279 20.80 -15.82 -10.09
N GLY A 280 19.77 -16.22 -10.84
CA GLY A 280 18.93 -15.32 -11.64
C GLY A 280 18.00 -14.53 -10.73
N THR A 281 18.52 -13.54 -10.00
CA THR A 281 17.71 -12.53 -9.31
C THR A 281 17.23 -11.48 -10.31
N LEU A 282 16.24 -10.66 -9.92
CA LEU A 282 15.77 -9.58 -10.79
C LEU A 282 16.90 -8.57 -11.06
N PHE A 283 17.67 -8.23 -10.02
CA PHE A 283 18.80 -7.31 -10.17
C PHE A 283 19.89 -7.91 -11.07
N HIS A 284 20.20 -9.19 -10.92
CA HIS A 284 21.16 -9.88 -11.78
C HIS A 284 20.73 -9.88 -13.25
N ILE A 285 19.48 -10.25 -13.53
CA ILE A 285 18.97 -10.36 -14.91
C ILE A 285 18.90 -9.01 -15.62
N PHE A 286 18.69 -7.92 -14.88
CA PHE A 286 18.55 -6.58 -15.45
C PHE A 286 19.84 -5.75 -15.40
N TRP A 287 20.83 -6.09 -14.57
CA TRP A 287 22.02 -5.27 -14.37
C TRP A 287 23.33 -6.06 -14.20
N GLU A 288 23.45 -6.93 -13.19
CA GLU A 288 24.76 -7.52 -12.82
C GLU A 288 25.27 -8.58 -13.82
N CYS A 289 24.39 -9.18 -14.62
CA CYS A 289 24.79 -10.20 -15.58
C CYS A 289 25.77 -9.63 -16.62
N LEU A 290 26.96 -10.21 -16.74
CA LEU A 290 27.99 -9.77 -17.72
C LEU A 290 27.46 -9.68 -19.14
N ARG A 291 26.55 -10.59 -19.53
CA ARG A 291 25.93 -10.60 -20.86
C ARG A 291 25.04 -9.37 -21.09
N ILE A 292 24.41 -8.86 -20.04
CA ILE A 292 23.58 -7.65 -20.08
C ILE A 292 24.40 -6.38 -19.88
N TRP A 293 25.50 -6.46 -19.11
CA TRP A 293 26.40 -5.33 -18.94
C TRP A 293 26.99 -4.84 -20.27
N HIS A 294 27.33 -5.75 -21.19
CA HIS A 294 27.79 -5.38 -22.53
C HIS A 294 26.76 -4.53 -23.28
N PHE A 295 25.49 -4.95 -23.29
CA PHE A 295 24.39 -4.19 -23.88
C PHE A 295 24.25 -2.80 -23.23
N TRP A 296 24.29 -2.72 -21.89
CA TRP A 296 24.21 -1.44 -21.18
C TRP A 296 25.40 -0.53 -21.49
N SER A 297 26.59 -1.08 -21.65
CA SER A 297 27.79 -0.33 -22.04
C SER A 297 27.62 0.30 -23.42
N GLU A 298 27.13 -0.44 -24.42
CA GLU A 298 26.88 0.09 -25.77
C GLU A 298 25.84 1.21 -25.75
N VAL A 299 24.72 0.98 -25.05
CA VAL A 299 23.67 1.98 -24.82
C VAL A 299 24.25 3.23 -24.14
N SER A 300 25.04 3.04 -23.08
CA SER A 300 25.64 4.14 -22.31
C SER A 300 26.55 5.01 -23.18
N VAL A 301 27.46 4.40 -23.96
CA VAL A 301 28.41 5.13 -24.81
C VAL A 301 27.68 6.01 -25.81
N PHE A 302 26.64 5.49 -26.45
CA PHE A 302 25.90 6.27 -27.43
C PHE A 302 25.04 7.36 -26.80
N VAL A 303 24.35 7.06 -25.69
CA VAL A 303 23.54 8.07 -25.01
C VAL A 303 24.44 9.20 -24.49
N GLN A 304 25.63 8.88 -23.97
CA GLN A 304 26.65 9.89 -23.61
C GLN A 304 27.04 10.77 -24.80
N LYS A 305 27.25 10.18 -25.99
CA LYS A 305 27.55 10.92 -27.22
C LYS A 305 26.43 11.90 -27.60
N VAL A 306 25.17 11.46 -27.52
CA VAL A 306 24.01 12.31 -27.87
C VAL A 306 23.75 13.39 -26.83
N VAL A 307 23.84 13.05 -25.54
CA VAL A 307 23.61 14.00 -24.43
C VAL A 307 24.79 14.95 -24.28
N GLY A 308 26.00 14.56 -24.71
CA GLY A 308 27.23 15.32 -24.56
C GLY A 308 27.66 15.47 -23.09
N TRP A 309 27.38 14.46 -22.27
CA TRP A 309 27.70 14.46 -20.83
C TRP A 309 28.06 13.04 -20.37
N PRO A 310 29.06 12.87 -19.47
CA PRO A 310 29.41 11.57 -18.94
C PRO A 310 28.29 11.01 -18.05
N LEU A 311 27.89 9.76 -18.28
CA LEU A 311 26.84 9.12 -17.49
C LEU A 311 27.47 8.25 -16.38
N PRO A 312 26.97 8.34 -15.13
CA PRO A 312 27.42 7.46 -14.06
C PRO A 312 26.95 6.03 -14.33
N GLU A 313 27.81 5.03 -14.08
CA GLU A 313 27.45 3.59 -14.13
C GLU A 313 26.59 3.19 -12.91
N SER A 314 25.43 3.82 -12.78
CA SER A 314 24.53 3.65 -11.64
C SER A 314 23.30 2.84 -12.03
N PRO A 315 23.01 1.72 -11.36
CA PRO A 315 21.76 0.97 -11.61
C PRO A 315 20.52 1.80 -11.30
N VAL A 316 20.62 2.81 -10.42
CA VAL A 316 19.53 3.73 -10.09
C VAL A 316 19.15 4.55 -11.33
N LEU A 317 20.13 5.10 -12.05
CA LEU A 317 19.90 5.81 -13.31
C LEU A 317 19.34 4.88 -14.39
N PHE A 318 19.98 3.73 -14.63
CA PHE A 318 19.64 2.86 -15.76
C PHE A 318 18.32 2.09 -15.57
N LEU A 319 18.05 1.61 -14.35
CA LEU A 319 16.85 0.81 -14.08
C LEU A 319 15.66 1.65 -13.60
N LEU A 320 15.91 2.68 -12.78
CA LEU A 320 14.87 3.50 -12.15
C LEU A 320 14.67 4.85 -12.84
N LEU A 321 15.58 5.27 -13.73
CA LEU A 321 15.51 6.53 -14.47
C LEU A 321 15.60 7.77 -13.56
N ASP A 322 16.17 7.60 -12.37
CA ASP A 322 16.44 8.69 -11.46
C ASP A 322 17.63 9.50 -11.97
N VAL A 323 17.40 10.80 -12.12
CA VAL A 323 18.33 11.77 -12.69
C VAL A 323 18.68 12.88 -11.70
N SER A 324 18.44 12.67 -10.40
CA SER A 324 18.71 13.66 -9.35
C SER A 324 20.17 14.15 -9.36
N ASP A 325 21.12 13.29 -9.73
CA ASP A 325 22.54 13.66 -9.86
C ASP A 325 22.89 14.44 -11.15
N LEU A 326 21.90 14.65 -12.04
CA LEU A 326 22.06 15.23 -13.37
C LEU A 326 21.22 16.52 -13.57
N ASP A 327 20.82 17.17 -12.48
CA ASP A 327 19.97 18.39 -12.49
C ASP A 327 20.54 19.55 -13.31
N THR A 328 21.84 19.54 -13.61
CA THR A 328 22.52 20.55 -14.43
C THR A 328 22.22 20.42 -15.93
N LEU A 329 21.71 19.26 -16.37
CA LEU A 329 21.41 19.03 -17.78
C LEU A 329 20.13 19.77 -18.22
N PRO A 330 20.10 20.30 -19.47
CA PRO A 330 18.88 20.87 -20.02
C PRO A 330 17.71 19.87 -20.00
N LYS A 331 16.50 20.35 -19.68
CA LYS A 331 15.29 19.50 -19.59
C LYS A 331 15.05 18.61 -20.81
N GLY A 332 15.32 19.11 -22.02
CA GLY A 332 15.22 18.32 -23.26
C GLY A 332 16.20 17.14 -23.31
N ARG A 333 17.45 17.36 -22.87
CA ARG A 333 18.47 16.30 -22.79
C ARG A 333 18.16 15.28 -21.70
N LEU A 334 17.67 15.72 -20.54
CA LEU A 334 17.19 14.82 -19.48
C LEU A 334 16.03 13.95 -19.96
N LYS A 335 15.07 14.54 -20.68
CA LYS A 335 13.95 13.81 -21.26
C LYS A 335 14.44 12.76 -22.27
N PHE A 336 15.38 13.12 -23.15
CA PHE A 336 15.98 12.18 -24.08
C PHE A 336 16.67 11.01 -23.36
N LEU A 337 17.53 11.33 -22.38
CA LEU A 337 18.24 10.34 -21.55
C LEU A 337 17.26 9.34 -20.93
N GLN A 338 16.23 9.84 -20.25
CA GLN A 338 15.20 9.01 -19.61
C GLN A 338 14.45 8.15 -20.62
N THR A 339 14.07 8.72 -21.79
CA THR A 339 13.39 7.98 -22.85
C THR A 339 14.27 6.90 -23.46
N ALA A 340 15.54 7.20 -23.76
CA ALA A 340 16.48 6.26 -24.36
C ALA A 340 16.76 5.06 -23.43
N LEU A 341 16.98 5.31 -22.14
CA LEU A 341 17.15 4.28 -21.12
C LEU A 341 15.85 3.49 -20.88
N LEU A 342 14.70 4.14 -20.90
CA LEU A 342 13.40 3.47 -20.80
C LEU A 342 13.17 2.51 -21.96
N VAL A 343 13.52 2.92 -23.18
CA VAL A 343 13.46 2.07 -24.38
C VAL A 343 14.44 0.90 -24.28
N ALA A 344 15.66 1.12 -23.79
CA ALA A 344 16.62 0.03 -23.52
C ALA A 344 16.04 -0.99 -22.54
N LYS A 345 15.46 -0.51 -21.44
CA LYS A 345 14.80 -1.38 -20.46
C LYS A 345 13.61 -2.12 -21.06
N ASN A 346 12.88 -1.50 -22.00
CA ASN A 346 11.79 -2.16 -22.70
C ASN A 346 12.29 -3.35 -23.52
N VAL A 347 13.32 -3.17 -24.33
CA VAL A 347 13.93 -4.25 -25.12
C VAL A 347 14.46 -5.35 -24.21
N LEU A 348 15.18 -4.99 -23.14
CA LEU A 348 15.64 -5.94 -22.13
C LEU A 348 14.49 -6.71 -21.46
N THR A 349 13.36 -6.05 -21.23
CA THR A 349 12.16 -6.68 -20.66
C THR A 349 11.49 -7.63 -21.65
N HIS A 350 11.66 -7.47 -22.97
CA HIS A 350 11.18 -8.47 -23.93
C HIS A 350 11.99 -9.76 -23.86
N HIS A 351 13.30 -9.66 -23.67
CA HIS A 351 14.20 -10.80 -23.53
C HIS A 351 14.31 -11.33 -22.10
N TRP A 352 13.51 -10.86 -21.14
CA TRP A 352 13.77 -11.08 -19.71
C TRP A 352 13.87 -12.57 -19.28
N HIS A 353 13.21 -13.48 -20.01
CA HIS A 353 13.26 -14.93 -19.81
C HIS A 353 14.11 -15.69 -20.85
N ASP A 354 14.64 -14.97 -21.84
CA ASP A 354 15.38 -15.58 -22.95
C ASP A 354 16.83 -15.85 -22.53
N GLU A 355 17.43 -16.87 -23.16
CA GLU A 355 18.87 -17.14 -23.02
C GLU A 355 19.72 -16.15 -23.83
N SER A 356 19.13 -15.53 -24.87
CA SER A 356 19.75 -14.48 -25.65
C SER A 356 19.75 -13.14 -24.89
N SER A 357 20.75 -12.31 -25.23
CA SER A 357 20.81 -10.92 -24.77
C SER A 357 20.24 -10.01 -25.85
N PRO A 358 19.59 -8.90 -25.47
CA PRO A 358 19.17 -7.91 -26.44
C PRO A 358 20.38 -7.36 -27.18
N THR A 359 20.18 -7.04 -28.45
CA THR A 359 21.23 -6.46 -29.29
C THR A 359 21.15 -4.94 -29.30
N TRP A 360 22.30 -4.30 -29.53
CA TRP A 360 22.40 -2.88 -29.83
C TRP A 360 21.42 -2.44 -30.93
N LEU A 361 21.35 -3.21 -32.03
CA LEU A 361 20.53 -2.89 -33.20
C LEU A 361 19.03 -2.92 -32.87
N GLU A 362 18.58 -3.90 -32.08
CA GLU A 362 17.18 -3.97 -31.62
C GLU A 362 16.80 -2.72 -30.80
N TRP A 363 17.69 -2.28 -29.91
CA TRP A 363 17.48 -1.05 -29.15
C TRP A 363 17.44 0.18 -30.04
N LEU A 364 18.39 0.33 -30.96
CA LEU A 364 18.45 1.49 -31.85
C LEU A 364 17.18 1.59 -32.73
N ASN A 365 16.73 0.47 -33.29
CA ASN A 365 15.50 0.40 -34.09
C ASN A 365 14.27 0.78 -33.25
N GLU A 366 14.18 0.26 -32.02
CA GLU A 366 13.09 0.58 -31.11
C GLU A 366 13.12 2.06 -30.66
N LEU A 367 14.31 2.64 -30.50
CA LEU A 367 14.49 4.06 -30.19
C LEU A 367 14.06 4.96 -31.35
N ILE A 368 14.41 4.60 -32.58
CA ILE A 368 13.95 5.29 -33.80
C ILE A 368 12.42 5.21 -33.92
N ALA A 369 11.83 4.03 -33.66
CA ALA A 369 10.38 3.87 -33.64
C ALA A 369 9.73 4.77 -32.58
N CYS A 370 10.31 4.86 -31.38
CA CYS A 370 9.86 5.76 -30.33
C CYS A 370 9.91 7.23 -30.77
N MET A 371 11.04 7.68 -31.34
CA MET A 371 11.20 9.04 -31.86
C MET A 371 10.13 9.38 -32.91
N ASN A 372 9.88 8.48 -33.86
CA ASN A 372 8.90 8.70 -34.92
C ASN A 372 7.47 8.83 -34.37
N LEU A 373 7.12 8.01 -33.36
CA LEU A 373 5.82 8.13 -32.67
C LEU A 373 5.69 9.47 -31.93
N GLU A 374 6.75 9.90 -31.22
CA GLU A 374 6.75 11.19 -30.54
C GLU A 374 6.67 12.36 -31.54
N LYS A 375 7.38 12.28 -32.65
CA LYS A 375 7.36 13.29 -33.72
C LYS A 375 5.93 13.54 -34.21
N ILE A 376 5.18 12.48 -34.52
CA ILE A 376 3.78 12.59 -34.95
C ILE A 376 2.95 13.32 -33.90
N HIS A 377 3.09 12.94 -32.62
CA HIS A 377 2.32 13.54 -31.53
C HIS A 377 2.63 15.04 -31.34
N TYR A 378 3.90 15.43 -31.30
CA TYR A 378 4.28 16.82 -31.10
C TYR A 378 3.88 17.72 -32.28
N MET A 379 3.93 17.19 -33.50
CA MET A 379 3.47 17.91 -34.68
C MET A 379 1.95 18.15 -34.66
N VAL A 380 1.17 17.14 -34.28
CA VAL A 380 -0.29 17.27 -34.15
C VAL A 380 -0.68 18.29 -33.07
N ASN A 381 0.06 18.33 -31.96
CA ASN A 381 -0.22 19.22 -30.84
C ASN A 381 0.46 20.59 -30.91
N LEU A 382 0.99 20.98 -32.08
CA LEU A 382 1.67 22.27 -32.32
C LEU A 382 2.81 22.57 -31.32
N ASN A 383 3.50 21.53 -30.85
CA ASN A 383 4.59 21.64 -29.87
C ASN A 383 5.90 21.08 -30.44
N SER A 384 6.26 21.54 -31.64
CA SER A 384 7.47 21.12 -32.36
C SER A 384 8.76 21.50 -31.61
N GLN A 385 8.75 22.59 -30.83
CA GLN A 385 9.93 23.04 -30.11
C GLN A 385 10.40 22.03 -29.05
N THR A 386 9.48 21.40 -28.31
CA THR A 386 9.85 20.37 -27.33
C THR A 386 10.40 19.10 -27.97
N PHE A 387 9.91 18.74 -29.17
CA PHE A 387 10.48 17.66 -29.96
C PHE A 387 11.94 17.97 -30.33
N VAL A 388 12.20 19.15 -30.89
CA VAL A 388 13.56 19.58 -31.27
C VAL A 388 14.50 19.58 -30.06
N GLN A 389 14.06 20.13 -28.92
CA GLN A 389 14.87 20.15 -27.69
C GLN A 389 15.24 18.74 -27.17
N THR A 390 14.42 17.73 -27.48
CA THR A 390 14.61 16.35 -27.00
C THR A 390 15.40 15.52 -28.02
N TRP A 391 15.03 15.56 -29.29
CA TRP A 391 15.47 14.59 -30.30
C TRP A 391 16.49 15.11 -31.31
N GLN A 392 16.70 16.43 -31.42
CA GLN A 392 17.57 16.99 -32.48
C GLN A 392 18.99 16.41 -32.43
N ALA A 393 19.62 16.38 -31.25
CA ALA A 393 20.97 15.85 -31.09
C ALA A 393 21.08 14.37 -31.51
N PHE A 394 20.03 13.58 -31.28
CA PHE A 394 19.98 12.18 -31.73
C PHE A 394 19.89 12.09 -33.25
N GLN A 395 19.08 12.94 -33.89
CA GLN A 395 18.98 13.00 -35.35
C GLN A 395 20.31 13.40 -35.98
N ASP A 396 21.02 14.38 -35.40
CA ASP A 396 22.32 14.84 -35.89
C ASP A 396 23.37 13.72 -35.82
N VAL A 397 23.38 12.95 -34.71
CA VAL A 397 24.27 11.79 -34.55
C VAL A 397 23.93 10.68 -35.53
N LEU A 398 22.64 10.37 -35.74
CA LEU A 398 22.22 9.35 -36.72
C LEU A 398 22.67 9.69 -38.14
N VAL A 399 22.54 10.96 -38.56
CA VAL A 399 22.97 11.41 -39.89
C VAL A 399 24.48 11.38 -40.03
N SER A 400 25.24 11.57 -38.95
CA SER A 400 26.71 11.49 -38.99
C SER A 400 27.27 10.07 -39.12
N GLU A 401 26.45 9.05 -38.83
CA GLU A 401 26.83 7.63 -38.86
C GLU A 401 26.33 6.89 -40.11
N THR A 402 25.46 7.52 -40.90
CA THR A 402 25.00 7.07 -42.23
C THR A 402 25.79 7.74 -43.34
#